data_AF-A0A3R7VJR4-F1
#
_entry.id   AF-A0A3R7VJR4-F1
#
_cell.length_a   1.000
_cell.length_b   1.000
_cell.length_c   1.000
_cell.angle_alpha   90.00
_cell.angle_beta   90.00
_cell.angle_gamma   90.00
#
_symmetry.space_group_name_H-M   'P 1'
#
loop_
_entity.id
_entity.type
_entity.pdbx_description
1 polymer ?
#
loop_
_entity_poly.entity_id
_entity_poly.type
_entity_poly.pdbx_seq_one_letter_code
_entity_poly.pdbx_strand_id
1 'polypeptide(L)'
;MTDSLDILEPRDWRELRDQFQNVEPFPSISIDNFLTAEAACGIAESYPTYSEAHEMGMEFLPVNSKKKIQVTEEEKLPEPVAGLSRMLASSEFRTCLTEMTGIPSLRWDDHLGGGGMHSL
;
A
#
# COMPACT_ATOMS: atom_id res chain seq x y z
N MET A 1 -13.53 17.62 1.73
CA MET A 1 -12.72 16.80 0.82
C MET A 1 -11.37 16.71 1.50
N THR A 2 -11.11 15.60 2.17
CA THR A 2 -9.78 15.28 2.72
C THR A 2 -8.81 15.17 1.54
N ASP A 3 -7.61 15.72 1.68
CA ASP A 3 -6.58 15.59 0.67
C ASP A 3 -6.18 14.12 0.58
N SER A 4 -6.03 13.57 -0.63
CA SER A 4 -5.78 12.12 -0.80
C SER A 4 -4.54 11.66 -0.04
N LEU A 5 -3.60 12.57 0.25
CA LEU A 5 -2.30 12.30 0.88
C LEU A 5 -2.26 12.56 2.39
N ASP A 6 -3.38 12.91 3.03
CA ASP A 6 -3.43 13.30 4.46
C ASP A 6 -2.94 12.21 5.43
N ILE A 7 -2.94 10.93 4.99
CA ILE A 7 -2.45 9.80 5.79
C ILE A 7 -0.94 9.57 5.70
N LEU A 8 -0.24 10.31 4.85
CA LEU A 8 1.22 10.25 4.70
C LEU A 8 1.89 11.25 5.65
N GLU A 9 3.02 10.87 6.24
CA GLU A 9 3.86 11.88 6.91
C GLU A 9 4.33 12.94 5.91
N PRO A 10 4.23 14.24 6.22
CA PRO A 10 4.71 15.31 5.36
C PRO A 10 6.18 15.12 4.97
N ARG A 11 6.50 15.31 3.68
CA ARG A 11 7.86 15.12 3.14
C ARG A 11 8.12 15.92 1.88
N ASP A 12 9.40 16.12 1.56
CA ASP A 12 9.83 16.69 0.29
C ASP A 12 10.04 15.59 -0.76
N TRP A 13 9.11 15.49 -1.70
CA TRP A 13 9.17 14.53 -2.81
C TRP A 13 10.35 14.77 -3.76
N ARG A 14 10.89 16.00 -3.84
CA ARG A 14 12.07 16.29 -4.68
C ARG A 14 13.33 15.70 -4.07
N GLU A 15 13.45 15.74 -2.74
CA GLU A 15 14.56 15.12 -2.04
C GLU A 15 14.53 13.60 -2.23
N LEU A 16 13.36 12.97 -2.09
CA LEU A 16 13.21 11.52 -2.32
C LEU A 16 13.53 11.11 -3.75
N ARG A 17 13.18 11.93 -4.74
CA ARG A 17 13.58 11.72 -6.13
C ARG A 17 15.11 11.67 -6.25
N ASP A 18 15.79 12.67 -5.69
CA ASP A 18 17.23 12.78 -5.81
C ASP A 18 17.93 11.62 -5.07
N GLN A 19 17.40 11.19 -3.92
CA GLN A 19 17.87 9.99 -3.22
C GLN A 19 17.66 8.71 -4.06
N PHE A 20 16.46 8.52 -4.61
CA PHE A 20 16.13 7.33 -5.41
C PHE A 20 16.97 7.22 -6.68
N GLN A 21 17.13 8.32 -7.43
CA GLN A 21 17.78 8.30 -8.75
C GLN A 21 19.30 8.22 -8.68
N ASN A 22 19.92 8.66 -7.59
CA ASN A 22 21.37 8.72 -7.47
C ASN A 22 21.97 7.63 -6.58
N VAL A 23 21.15 6.72 -6.03
CA VAL A 23 21.68 5.62 -5.21
C VAL A 23 22.25 4.50 -6.09
N GLU A 24 23.37 3.95 -5.66
CA GLU A 24 24.06 2.82 -6.27
C GLU A 24 23.84 1.55 -5.42
N PRO A 25 23.84 0.34 -6.00
CA PRO A 25 24.16 0.02 -7.40
C PRO A 25 22.97 0.10 -8.37
N PHE A 26 21.79 0.44 -7.88
CA PHE A 26 20.59 0.62 -8.68
C PHE A 26 19.59 1.53 -7.94
N PRO A 27 18.70 2.22 -8.68
CA PRO A 27 17.71 3.11 -8.09
C PRO A 27 16.83 2.40 -7.05
N SER A 28 16.90 2.86 -5.81
CA SER A 28 16.15 2.33 -4.68
C SER A 28 16.04 3.36 -3.56
N ILE A 29 15.05 3.22 -2.70
CA ILE A 29 14.89 4.08 -1.53
C ILE A 29 14.12 3.34 -0.44
N SER A 30 14.42 3.64 0.81
CA SER A 30 13.60 3.26 1.96
C SER A 30 13.06 4.54 2.58
N ILE A 31 11.76 4.58 2.84
CA ILE A 31 11.10 5.76 3.40
C ILE A 31 10.56 5.39 4.76
N ASP A 32 11.26 5.83 5.80
CA ASP A 32 10.82 5.66 7.18
C ASP A 32 9.58 6.50 7.46
N ASN A 33 8.73 6.01 8.37
CA ASN A 33 7.48 6.66 8.76
C ASN A 33 6.62 7.05 7.54
N PHE A 34 6.45 6.11 6.60
CA PHE A 34 5.73 6.38 5.37
C PHE A 34 4.28 6.87 5.61
N LEU A 35 3.62 6.36 6.65
CA LEU A 35 2.29 6.79 7.08
C LEU A 35 2.39 7.61 8.36
N THR A 36 1.42 8.48 8.60
CA THR A 36 1.28 9.11 9.92
C THR A 36 1.13 8.06 11.00
N ALA A 37 1.63 8.34 12.20
CA ALA A 37 1.51 7.39 13.32
C ALA A 37 0.05 6.99 13.59
N GLU A 38 -0.88 7.95 13.48
CA GLU A 38 -2.32 7.70 13.62
C GLU A 38 -2.85 6.75 12.56
N ALA A 39 -2.54 6.99 11.28
CA ALA A 39 -2.98 6.12 10.19
C ALA A 39 -2.37 4.72 10.31
N ALA A 40 -1.07 4.63 10.62
CA ALA A 40 -0.38 3.36 10.78
C ALA A 40 -1.00 2.50 11.91
N CYS A 41 -1.26 3.11 13.07
CA CYS A 41 -1.93 2.45 14.19
C CYS A 41 -3.35 2.02 13.82
N GLY A 42 -4.15 2.91 13.23
CA GLY A 42 -5.53 2.60 12.83
C GLY A 42 -5.61 1.47 11.79
N ILE A 43 -4.67 1.43 10.83
CA ILE A 43 -4.54 0.34 9.88
C ILE A 43 -4.20 -0.96 10.62
N ALA A 44 -3.14 -0.96 11.44
CA ALA A 44 -2.71 -2.16 12.16
C ALA A 44 -3.79 -2.74 13.08
N GLU A 45 -4.52 -1.88 13.80
CA GLU A 45 -5.62 -2.28 14.69
C GLU A 45 -6.86 -2.79 13.95
N SER A 46 -7.03 -2.39 12.68
CA SER A 46 -8.17 -2.81 11.86
C SER A 46 -8.01 -4.19 11.21
N TYR A 47 -6.82 -4.80 11.30
CA TYR A 47 -6.58 -6.09 10.69
C TYR A 47 -7.47 -7.17 11.32
N PRO A 48 -8.20 -7.95 10.49
CA PRO A 48 -9.05 -9.01 10.99
C PRO A 48 -8.22 -10.11 11.66
N THR A 49 -8.86 -10.86 12.55
CA THR A 49 -8.30 -12.14 13.00
C THR A 49 -8.20 -13.11 11.82
N TYR A 50 -7.39 -14.16 11.96
CA TYR A 50 -7.28 -15.21 10.94
C TYR A 50 -8.65 -15.78 10.51
N SER A 51 -9.53 -16.05 11.48
CA SER A 51 -10.84 -16.66 11.20
C SER A 51 -11.73 -15.72 10.39
N GLU A 52 -11.75 -14.44 10.74
CA GLU A 52 -12.50 -13.42 10.00
C GLU A 52 -11.92 -13.26 8.59
N ALA A 53 -10.59 -13.16 8.47
CA ALA A 53 -9.93 -13.07 7.17
C ALA A 53 -10.28 -14.25 6.26
N HIS A 54 -10.28 -15.48 6.80
CA HIS A 54 -10.63 -16.70 6.07
C HIS A 54 -12.07 -16.69 5.55
N GLU A 55 -13.01 -16.02 6.22
CA GLU A 55 -14.38 -15.83 5.73
C GLU A 55 -14.48 -14.74 4.65
N MET A 56 -13.57 -13.77 4.66
CA MET A 56 -13.54 -12.64 3.73
C MET A 56 -12.80 -12.96 2.42
N GLY A 57 -11.72 -13.73 2.50
CA GLY A 57 -10.72 -13.86 1.44
C GLY A 57 -10.58 -15.26 0.84
N MET A 58 -9.50 -15.42 0.08
CA MET A 58 -9.08 -16.66 -0.55
C MET A 58 -7.83 -17.21 0.15
N GLU A 59 -7.88 -18.49 0.55
CA GLU A 59 -6.70 -19.18 1.10
C GLU A 59 -5.80 -19.72 -0.01
N PHE A 60 -4.50 -19.42 0.08
CA PHE A 60 -3.52 -20.03 -0.80
C PHE A 60 -3.40 -21.53 -0.54
N LEU A 61 -3.66 -22.33 -1.56
CA LEU A 61 -3.57 -23.79 -1.53
C LEU A 61 -2.15 -24.41 -1.59
N PRO A 62 -1.14 -23.79 -2.24
CA PRO A 62 0.20 -24.37 -2.32
C PRO A 62 0.82 -24.63 -0.93
N VAL A 63 1.54 -25.75 -0.78
CA VAL A 63 2.09 -26.22 0.51
C VAL A 63 2.90 -25.15 1.25
N ASN A 64 3.68 -24.35 0.52
CA ASN A 64 4.54 -23.31 1.09
C ASN A 64 3.83 -21.99 1.42
N SER A 65 2.57 -21.83 1.01
CA SER A 65 1.74 -20.66 1.28
C SER A 65 0.43 -21.01 1.98
N LYS A 66 0.30 -22.26 2.46
CA LYS A 66 -0.90 -22.75 3.14
C LYS A 66 -1.22 -21.86 4.34
N LYS A 67 -2.51 -21.60 4.60
CA LYS A 67 -3.03 -20.66 5.59
C LYS A 67 -2.83 -19.18 5.28
N LYS A 68 -2.09 -18.80 4.24
CA LYS A 68 -2.08 -17.39 3.85
C LYS A 68 -3.46 -17.05 3.27
N ILE A 69 -4.10 -16.01 3.80
CA ILE A 69 -5.35 -15.49 3.27
C ILE A 69 -5.10 -14.20 2.51
N GLN A 70 -5.74 -14.04 1.36
CA GLN A 70 -5.74 -12.82 0.57
C GLN A 70 -7.15 -12.26 0.41
N VAL A 71 -7.32 -10.96 0.66
CA VAL A 71 -8.53 -10.22 0.34
C VAL A 71 -8.19 -9.18 -0.73
N THR A 72 -8.82 -9.28 -1.89
CA THR A 72 -8.62 -8.39 -3.05
C THR A 72 -9.81 -7.48 -3.32
N GLU A 73 -10.97 -7.80 -2.77
CA GLU A 73 -12.21 -7.04 -2.95
C GLU A 73 -12.19 -5.85 -1.99
N GLU A 74 -12.15 -4.63 -2.53
CA GLU A 74 -12.03 -3.39 -1.74
C GLU A 74 -13.18 -3.25 -0.74
N GLU A 75 -14.38 -3.68 -1.12
CA GLU A 75 -15.59 -3.61 -0.28
C GLU A 75 -15.53 -4.53 0.94
N LYS A 76 -14.62 -5.50 0.94
CA LYS A 76 -14.37 -6.38 2.08
C LYS A 76 -13.23 -5.88 2.97
N LEU A 77 -12.48 -4.88 2.54
CA LEU A 77 -11.38 -4.35 3.35
C LEU A 77 -11.93 -3.55 4.54
N PRO A 78 -11.34 -3.67 5.73
CA PRO A 78 -11.59 -2.73 6.81
C PRO A 78 -11.29 -1.30 6.33
N GLU A 79 -12.10 -0.32 6.74
CA GLU A 79 -12.02 1.03 6.18
C GLU A 79 -10.61 1.67 6.27
N PRO A 80 -9.83 1.53 7.36
CA PRO A 80 -8.46 2.05 7.36
C PRO A 80 -7.58 1.45 6.25
N VAL A 81 -7.76 0.16 5.94
CA VAL A 81 -7.04 -0.53 4.84
C VAL A 81 -7.57 -0.09 3.47
N ALA A 82 -8.88 0.03 3.32
CA ALA A 82 -9.50 0.54 2.09
C ALA A 82 -9.08 1.98 1.80
N GLY A 83 -9.00 2.83 2.82
CA GLY A 83 -8.47 4.19 2.74
C GLY A 83 -7.02 4.24 2.25
N LEU A 84 -6.16 3.36 2.78
CA LEU A 84 -4.79 3.21 2.28
C LEU A 84 -4.77 2.79 0.80
N SER A 85 -5.58 1.79 0.42
CA SER A 85 -5.71 1.34 -0.98
C SER A 85 -6.08 2.49 -1.91
N ARG A 86 -7.11 3.27 -1.55
CA ARG A 86 -7.55 4.45 -2.31
C ARG A 86 -6.49 5.54 -2.42
N MET A 87 -5.73 5.80 -1.35
CA MET A 87 -4.61 6.75 -1.40
C MET A 87 -3.52 6.27 -2.36
N LEU A 88 -3.12 5.00 -2.30
CA LEU A 88 -2.12 4.42 -3.20
C LEU A 88 -2.60 4.39 -4.65
N ALA A 89 -3.91 4.25 -4.87
CA ALA A 89 -4.55 4.30 -6.18
C ALA A 89 -4.75 5.73 -6.73
N SER A 90 -4.55 6.76 -5.90
CA SER A 90 -4.87 8.16 -6.24
C SER A 90 -4.00 8.72 -7.37
N SER A 91 -4.54 9.70 -8.11
CA SER A 91 -3.77 10.45 -9.11
C SER A 91 -2.62 11.23 -8.50
N GLU A 92 -2.82 11.76 -7.29
CA GLU A 92 -1.86 12.57 -6.58
C GLU A 92 -0.63 11.73 -6.22
N PHE A 93 -0.84 10.57 -5.61
CA PHE A 93 0.26 9.67 -5.26
C PHE A 93 1.00 9.13 -6.48
N ARG A 94 0.29 8.76 -7.55
CA ARG A 94 0.93 8.32 -8.81
C ARG A 94 1.75 9.41 -9.48
N THR A 95 1.33 10.67 -9.37
CA THR A 95 2.11 11.82 -9.85
C THR A 95 3.42 11.91 -9.07
N CYS A 96 3.36 11.87 -7.73
CA CYS A 96 4.56 11.85 -6.89
C CYS A 96 5.51 10.68 -7.22
N LEU A 97 4.99 9.46 -7.38
CA LEU A 97 5.80 8.30 -7.77
C LEU A 97 6.40 8.43 -9.17
N THR A 98 5.65 8.98 -10.13
CA THR A 98 6.13 9.21 -11.50
C THR A 98 7.29 10.19 -11.49
N GLU A 99 7.18 11.29 -10.75
CA GLU A 99 8.25 12.28 -10.62
C GLU A 99 9.48 11.72 -9.88
N MET A 100 9.27 10.94 -8.82
CA MET A 100 10.34 10.33 -8.02
C MET A 100 11.13 9.29 -8.83
N THR A 101 10.41 8.38 -9.50
CA THR A 101 11.02 7.23 -10.17
C THR A 101 11.41 7.49 -11.62
N GLY A 102 10.83 8.52 -12.25
CA GLY A 102 10.95 8.76 -13.69
C GLY A 102 10.18 7.76 -14.57
N ILE A 103 9.37 6.88 -13.98
CA ILE A 103 8.59 5.88 -14.73
C ILE A 103 7.29 6.53 -15.21
N PRO A 104 7.10 6.72 -16.53
CA PRO A 104 5.91 7.39 -17.05
C PRO A 104 4.70 6.47 -17.00
N SER A 105 3.51 7.07 -16.85
CA SER A 105 2.22 6.38 -17.01
C SER A 105 1.99 5.20 -16.05
N LEU A 106 2.42 5.34 -14.79
CA LEU A 106 2.12 4.37 -13.74
C LEU A 106 0.62 4.07 -13.67
N ARG A 107 0.27 2.79 -13.62
CA ARG A 107 -1.12 2.31 -13.54
C ARG A 107 -1.34 1.63 -12.19
N TRP A 108 -2.49 1.89 -11.61
CA TRP A 108 -2.98 1.11 -10.47
C TRP A 108 -3.49 -0.25 -10.97
N ASP A 109 -3.18 -1.31 -10.23
CA ASP A 109 -3.76 -2.64 -10.44
C ASP A 109 -5.01 -2.76 -9.55
N ASP A 110 -6.18 -2.62 -10.16
CA ASP A 110 -7.46 -2.70 -9.47
C ASP A 110 -7.90 -4.14 -9.14
N HIS A 111 -7.22 -5.15 -9.67
CA HIS A 111 -7.49 -6.56 -9.34
C HIS A 111 -6.81 -7.02 -8.06
N LEU A 112 -5.73 -6.33 -7.64
CA LEU A 112 -4.93 -6.67 -6.47
C LEU A 112 -4.46 -8.14 -6.45
N GLY A 113 -4.27 -8.76 -7.62
CA GLY A 113 -3.87 -10.17 -7.75
C GLY A 113 -2.44 -10.38 -7.22
N GLY A 114 -2.28 -11.20 -6.17
CA GLY A 114 -1.02 -11.30 -5.42
C GLY A 114 -0.70 -10.10 -4.50
N GLY A 115 -1.47 -9.01 -4.57
CA GLY A 115 -1.43 -7.85 -3.68
C GLY A 115 -2.55 -7.86 -2.62
N GLY A 116 -3.18 -6.70 -2.37
CA GLY A 116 -4.29 -6.59 -1.42
C GLY A 116 -3.89 -6.82 0.04
N MET A 117 -4.89 -7.15 0.88
CA MET A 117 -4.67 -7.42 2.29
C MET A 117 -4.32 -8.88 2.51
N HIS A 118 -3.20 -9.13 3.19
CA HIS A 118 -2.79 -10.47 3.60
C HIS A 118 -2.92 -10.66 5.11
N SER A 119 -3.48 -11.80 5.51
CA SER A 119 -3.50 -12.26 6.90
C SER A 119 -2.84 -13.64 7.01
N LEU A 120 -2.14 -13.85 8.12
CA LEU A 120 -1.39 -15.09 8.45
C LEU A 120 -1.88 -15.69 9.77
#